data_AF-A0A0M8ZPL0-F1
#
_entry.id   AF-A0A0M8ZPL0-F1
#
_cell.length_a   1.000
_cell.length_b   1.000
_cell.length_c   1.000
_cell.angle_alpha   90.00
_cell.angle_beta   90.00
_cell.angle_gamma   90.00
#
_symmetry.space_group_name_H-M   'P 1'
#
loop_
_entity.id
_entity.type
_entity.pdbx_description
1 polymer ?
#
loop_
_entity_poly.entity_id
_entity_poly.type
_entity_poly.pdbx_seq_one_letter_code
_entity_poly.pdbx_strand_id
1 'polypeptide(L)'
;GILESAIKITNEPPSGIQANIHKALDNFTQETLESCSKETEFKAILFALCYYHAVVAERRKFGAQGWNRSYPFNFGDLTISVSVLFNYLENSIKVPWEDLRYLFGEIMYGGHIIDDWDRRLCRTYLTEYLKPELVEGELYLAPDFLVPPNSDYDAYHQYIDNYLPAESPVLYGLHPNAEIGFLTQTVENLFKTLLGMLTRTASDTTIGEVSTEDKIRGLIEDLLDKLPEEFNMQELYSKVEDRTPFVTVALQECERMNLLCEELRRSLQELELGLTYDADKYYNQLDQLKGELSINAEMEELENCILMDIVPISWTKRAYPSELGLNSWFADMLNRITELSNWTSDFNVKLYLSYKVMSC
;
A
#
# COMPACT_ATOMS: atom_id res chain seq x y z
N GLY A 1 -27.56 -13.77 11.49
CA GLY A 1 -27.25 -13.86 10.04
C GLY A 1 -26.62 -15.22 9.71
N ILE A 2 -26.69 -15.66 8.45
CA ILE A 2 -26.24 -17.01 8.01
C ILE A 2 -24.81 -17.35 8.49
N LEU A 3 -23.90 -16.36 8.48
CA LEU A 3 -22.52 -16.52 8.97
C LEU A 3 -22.41 -16.65 10.50
N GLU A 4 -23.34 -16.10 11.28
CA GLU A 4 -23.36 -16.22 12.75
C GLU A 4 -23.85 -17.59 13.20
N SER A 5 -24.65 -18.26 12.37
CA SER A 5 -25.21 -19.60 12.63
C SER A 5 -24.38 -20.76 12.04
N ALA A 6 -23.25 -20.47 11.41
CA ALA A 6 -22.41 -21.47 10.74
C ALA A 6 -21.06 -21.67 11.44
N ILE A 7 -20.51 -22.89 11.33
CA ILE A 7 -19.11 -23.15 11.69
C ILE A 7 -18.23 -22.56 10.60
N LYS A 8 -17.36 -21.63 10.97
CA LYS A 8 -16.44 -20.94 10.06
C LYS A 8 -15.11 -21.68 10.04
N ILE A 9 -14.69 -22.12 8.85
CA ILE A 9 -13.36 -22.69 8.62
C ILE A 9 -12.65 -21.77 7.64
N THR A 10 -11.57 -21.13 8.09
CA THR A 10 -10.70 -20.28 7.26
C THR A 10 -9.51 -21.12 6.80
N ASN A 11 -9.34 -21.23 5.47
CA ASN A 11 -8.16 -21.84 4.87
C ASN A 11 -7.30 -20.72 4.29
N GLU A 12 -6.30 -20.26 5.05
CA GLU A 12 -5.33 -19.29 4.57
C GLU A 12 -4.17 -20.03 3.90
N PRO A 13 -3.71 -19.59 2.71
CA PRO A 13 -2.54 -20.19 2.10
C PRO A 13 -1.34 -20.00 3.04
N PRO A 14 -0.53 -21.04 3.31
CA PRO A 14 0.66 -20.87 4.13
C PRO A 14 1.55 -19.79 3.51
N SER A 15 1.96 -18.84 4.34
CA SER A 15 2.76 -17.68 3.98
C SER A 15 4.25 -18.00 4.01
N GLY A 16 5.02 -17.19 3.30
CA GLY A 16 6.48 -17.31 3.27
C GLY A 16 7.00 -18.03 2.03
N ILE A 17 8.25 -17.73 1.70
CA ILE A 17 8.86 -18.19 0.45
C ILE A 17 8.99 -19.72 0.40
N GLN A 18 9.34 -20.38 1.50
CA GLN A 18 9.46 -21.85 1.57
C GLN A 18 8.16 -22.55 1.16
N ALA A 19 7.05 -22.20 1.82
CA ALA A 19 5.75 -22.78 1.55
C ALA A 19 5.28 -22.53 0.11
N ASN A 20 5.61 -21.37 -0.46
CA ASN A 20 5.24 -21.06 -1.83
C ASN A 20 6.10 -21.75 -2.88
N ILE A 21 7.39 -22.01 -2.62
CA ILE A 21 8.21 -22.84 -3.50
C ILE A 21 7.66 -24.27 -3.50
N HIS A 22 7.31 -24.84 -2.34
CA HIS A 22 6.67 -26.16 -2.29
C HIS A 22 5.37 -26.20 -3.08
N LYS A 23 4.47 -25.23 -2.87
CA LYS A 23 3.24 -25.14 -3.68
C LYS A 23 3.52 -25.01 -5.17
N ALA A 24 4.53 -24.25 -5.56
CA ALA A 24 4.92 -24.10 -6.96
C ALA A 24 5.37 -25.46 -7.53
N LEU A 25 6.16 -26.23 -6.78
CA LEU A 25 6.57 -27.59 -7.15
C LEU A 25 5.41 -28.59 -7.17
N ASP A 26 4.46 -28.49 -6.25
CA ASP A 26 3.27 -29.38 -6.15
C ASP A 26 2.37 -29.32 -7.41
N ASN A 27 2.58 -28.34 -8.30
CA ASN A 27 1.92 -28.28 -9.61
C ASN A 27 2.53 -29.27 -10.64
N PHE A 28 3.62 -29.95 -10.29
CA PHE A 28 4.36 -30.83 -11.17
C PHE A 28 4.53 -32.21 -10.53
N THR A 29 4.85 -33.21 -11.37
CA THR A 29 5.06 -34.60 -10.95
C THR A 29 6.44 -35.08 -11.37
N GLN A 30 6.92 -36.20 -10.79
CA GLN A 30 8.15 -36.85 -11.25
C GLN A 30 8.15 -37.08 -12.77
N GLU A 31 7.03 -37.51 -13.33
CA GLU A 31 6.86 -37.69 -14.78
C GLU A 31 7.06 -36.37 -15.56
N THR A 32 6.63 -35.24 -15.00
CA THR A 32 6.86 -33.92 -15.60
C THR A 32 8.35 -33.59 -15.62
N LEU A 33 9.05 -33.83 -14.51
CA LEU A 33 10.50 -33.58 -14.40
C LEU A 33 11.32 -34.43 -15.39
N GLU A 34 10.87 -35.65 -15.67
CA GLU A 34 11.53 -36.62 -16.58
C GLU A 34 11.00 -36.54 -18.03
N SER A 35 10.12 -35.59 -18.34
CA SER A 35 9.45 -35.53 -19.64
C SER A 35 10.37 -35.09 -20.80
N CYS A 36 11.40 -34.28 -20.50
CA CYS A 36 12.27 -33.67 -21.50
C CYS A 36 13.55 -34.47 -21.71
N SER A 37 13.97 -34.61 -22.98
CA SER A 37 15.24 -35.24 -23.38
C SER A 37 16.48 -34.56 -22.79
N LYS A 38 16.37 -33.27 -22.45
CA LYS A 38 17.40 -32.45 -21.79
C LYS A 38 17.06 -32.24 -20.33
N GLU A 39 17.04 -33.34 -19.57
CA GLU A 39 16.58 -33.34 -18.18
C GLU A 39 17.32 -32.34 -17.29
N THR A 40 18.64 -32.21 -17.45
CA THR A 40 19.45 -31.34 -16.57
C THR A 40 19.06 -29.88 -16.74
N GLU A 41 18.99 -29.41 -17.98
CA GLU A 41 18.56 -28.05 -18.32
C GLU A 41 17.10 -27.81 -17.93
N PHE A 42 16.21 -28.76 -18.24
CA PHE A 42 14.79 -28.63 -17.98
C PHE A 42 14.49 -28.55 -16.48
N LYS A 43 15.04 -29.48 -15.67
CA LYS A 43 14.83 -29.52 -14.22
C LYS A 43 15.43 -28.28 -13.53
N ALA A 44 16.62 -27.83 -13.94
CA ALA A 44 17.24 -26.62 -13.38
C ALA A 44 16.41 -25.36 -13.66
N ILE A 45 15.93 -25.18 -14.90
CA ILE A 45 15.09 -24.03 -15.27
C ILE A 45 13.71 -24.12 -14.63
N LEU A 46 13.10 -25.31 -14.54
CA LEU A 46 11.83 -25.53 -13.86
C LEU A 46 11.92 -25.12 -12.39
N PHE A 47 12.97 -25.55 -11.68
CA PHE A 47 13.19 -25.16 -10.28
C PHE A 47 13.35 -23.64 -10.14
N ALA A 48 14.16 -23.02 -11.01
CA ALA A 48 14.34 -21.56 -11.02
C ALA A 48 13.02 -20.82 -11.30
N LEU A 49 12.14 -21.36 -12.15
CA LEU A 49 10.81 -20.82 -12.39
C LEU A 49 9.87 -20.97 -11.19
N CYS A 50 9.96 -22.07 -10.44
CA CYS A 50 9.21 -22.25 -9.20
C CYS A 50 9.66 -21.23 -8.14
N TYR A 51 10.98 -21.04 -8.00
CA TYR A 51 11.55 -20.02 -7.14
C TYR A 51 11.12 -18.61 -7.55
N TYR A 52 11.25 -18.30 -8.84
CA TYR A 52 10.80 -17.03 -9.43
C TYR A 52 9.32 -16.76 -9.14
N HIS A 53 8.44 -17.74 -9.36
CA HIS A 53 7.02 -17.64 -9.09
C HIS A 53 6.74 -17.31 -7.61
N ALA A 54 7.39 -18.04 -6.69
CA ALA A 54 7.26 -17.80 -5.26
C ALA A 54 7.72 -16.38 -4.88
N VAL A 55 8.83 -15.90 -5.45
CA VAL A 55 9.35 -14.55 -5.21
C VAL A 55 8.37 -13.48 -5.70
N VAL A 56 7.92 -13.54 -6.96
CA VAL A 56 7.04 -12.51 -7.52
C VAL A 56 5.68 -12.46 -6.84
N ALA A 57 5.13 -13.62 -6.46
CA ALA A 57 3.85 -13.73 -5.77
C ALA A 57 3.90 -13.15 -4.34
N GLU A 58 4.93 -13.49 -3.57
CA GLU A 58 5.05 -13.04 -2.17
C GLU A 58 5.60 -11.62 -2.04
N ARG A 59 6.35 -11.12 -3.02
CA ARG A 59 6.93 -9.77 -2.98
C ARG A 59 5.88 -8.66 -2.79
N ARG A 60 4.61 -8.92 -3.13
CA ARG A 60 3.47 -8.00 -2.85
C ARG A 60 3.32 -7.63 -1.37
N LYS A 61 3.84 -8.44 -0.44
CA LYS A 61 3.76 -8.15 1.00
C LYS A 61 4.55 -6.90 1.41
N PHE A 62 5.53 -6.47 0.61
CA PHE A 62 6.34 -5.28 0.86
C PHE A 62 5.73 -3.98 0.28
N GLY A 63 4.44 -4.01 -0.11
CA GLY A 63 3.75 -2.84 -0.65
C GLY A 63 4.48 -2.25 -1.86
N ALA A 64 4.57 -0.92 -1.92
CA ALA A 64 5.21 -0.18 -3.03
C ALA A 64 6.71 -0.47 -3.20
N GLN A 65 7.41 -0.96 -2.16
CA GLN A 65 8.82 -1.40 -2.31
C GLN A 65 8.91 -2.76 -3.03
N GLY A 66 7.84 -3.56 -2.93
CA GLY A 66 7.70 -4.81 -3.65
C GLY A 66 7.26 -4.60 -5.08
N TRP A 67 6.04 -4.09 -5.25
CA TRP A 67 5.39 -3.78 -6.52
C TRP A 67 4.63 -2.46 -6.43
N ASN A 68 4.67 -1.62 -7.47
CA ASN A 68 3.88 -0.39 -7.49
C ASN A 68 2.38 -0.68 -7.51
N ARG A 69 1.96 -1.81 -8.11
CA ARG A 69 0.57 -2.27 -8.12
C ARG A 69 0.48 -3.76 -7.75
N SER A 70 -0.68 -4.16 -7.23
CA SER A 70 -0.94 -5.57 -6.93
C SER A 70 -1.32 -6.33 -8.22
N TYR A 71 -0.52 -7.33 -8.59
CA TYR A 71 -0.73 -8.16 -9.78
C TYR A 71 -1.22 -9.57 -9.39
N PRO A 72 -2.20 -10.14 -10.12
CA PRO A 72 -2.77 -11.45 -9.80
C PRO A 72 -1.97 -12.60 -10.45
N PHE A 73 -0.70 -12.75 -10.08
CA PHE A 73 0.11 -13.89 -10.52
C PHE A 73 -0.49 -15.21 -10.03
N ASN A 74 -0.61 -16.18 -10.91
CA ASN A 74 -1.27 -17.46 -10.63
C ASN A 74 -0.41 -18.65 -11.07
N PHE A 75 -0.73 -19.85 -10.56
CA PHE A 75 -0.03 -21.08 -10.95
C PHE A 75 -0.25 -21.49 -12.41
N GLY A 76 -1.29 -20.96 -13.07
CA GLY A 76 -1.47 -21.07 -14.53
C GLY A 76 -0.30 -20.43 -15.30
N ASP A 77 0.17 -19.27 -14.86
CA ASP A 77 1.33 -18.60 -15.46
C ASP A 77 2.58 -19.49 -15.36
N LEU A 78 2.79 -20.14 -14.21
CA LEU A 78 3.88 -21.06 -13.95
C LEU A 78 3.78 -22.34 -14.81
N THR A 79 2.64 -23.02 -14.77
CA THR A 79 2.42 -24.29 -15.50
C THR A 79 2.50 -24.13 -17.02
N ILE A 80 1.95 -23.03 -17.56
CA ILE A 80 2.10 -22.71 -18.98
C ILE A 80 3.54 -22.34 -19.30
N SER A 81 4.26 -21.61 -18.42
CA SER A 81 5.68 -21.32 -18.62
C SER A 81 6.53 -22.58 -18.70
N VAL A 82 6.28 -23.58 -17.85
CA VAL A 82 6.96 -24.89 -17.92
C VAL A 82 6.58 -25.68 -19.17
N SER A 83 5.33 -25.59 -19.62
CA SER A 83 4.90 -26.19 -20.89
C SER A 83 5.60 -25.54 -22.09
N VAL A 84 5.77 -24.22 -22.08
CA VAL A 84 6.52 -23.47 -23.10
C VAL A 84 8.01 -23.85 -23.05
N LEU A 85 8.59 -23.95 -21.85
CA LEU A 85 9.96 -24.40 -21.63
C LEU A 85 10.22 -25.76 -22.30
N PHE A 86 9.36 -26.74 -22.02
CA PHE A 86 9.45 -28.08 -22.61
C PHE A 86 9.50 -28.01 -24.14
N ASN A 87 8.54 -27.31 -24.75
CA ASN A 87 8.47 -27.18 -26.20
C ASN A 87 9.71 -26.50 -26.80
N TYR A 88 10.27 -25.47 -26.14
CA TYR A 88 11.46 -24.79 -26.64
C TYR A 88 12.73 -25.62 -26.49
N LEU A 89 12.88 -26.36 -25.39
CA LEU A 89 14.06 -27.20 -25.17
C LEU A 89 14.12 -28.41 -26.10
N GLU A 90 12.98 -29.04 -26.40
CA GLU A 90 12.89 -30.15 -27.35
C GLU A 90 13.23 -29.73 -28.79
N ASN A 91 12.80 -28.53 -29.21
CA ASN A 91 12.97 -28.06 -30.58
C ASN A 91 14.30 -27.32 -30.84
N SER A 92 15.07 -27.01 -29.80
CA SER A 92 16.34 -26.30 -29.91
C SER A 92 17.52 -27.24 -29.71
N ILE A 93 18.73 -26.89 -30.18
CA ILE A 93 19.96 -27.65 -29.86
C ILE A 93 20.59 -27.11 -28.57
N LYS A 94 20.54 -25.79 -28.37
CA LYS A 94 21.05 -25.08 -27.20
C LYS A 94 19.92 -24.34 -26.50
N VAL A 95 20.05 -24.11 -25.20
CA VAL A 95 19.07 -23.33 -24.42
C VAL A 95 18.95 -21.90 -24.98
N PRO A 96 17.78 -21.47 -25.47
CA PRO A 96 17.59 -20.13 -26.00
C PRO A 96 17.25 -19.14 -24.87
N TRP A 97 18.28 -18.72 -24.13
CA TRP A 97 18.13 -17.90 -22.91
C TRP A 97 17.35 -16.60 -23.13
N GLU A 98 17.65 -15.87 -24.21
CA GLU A 98 16.98 -14.59 -24.50
C GLU A 98 15.49 -14.78 -24.80
N ASP A 99 15.16 -15.80 -25.60
CA ASP A 99 13.76 -16.12 -25.93
C ASP A 99 12.99 -16.54 -24.68
N LEU A 100 13.58 -17.40 -23.82
CA LEU A 100 12.93 -17.83 -22.58
C LEU A 100 12.69 -16.65 -21.63
N ARG A 101 13.68 -15.77 -21.44
CA ARG A 101 13.53 -14.56 -20.63
C ARG A 101 12.45 -13.63 -21.19
N TYR A 102 12.39 -13.46 -22.51
CA TYR A 102 11.37 -12.67 -23.17
C TYR A 102 9.98 -13.28 -22.98
N LEU A 103 9.80 -14.58 -23.26
CA LEU A 103 8.51 -15.26 -23.13
C LEU A 103 7.98 -15.19 -21.70
N PHE A 104 8.80 -15.54 -20.72
CA PHE A 104 8.36 -15.54 -19.32
C PHE A 104 8.15 -14.11 -18.79
N GLY A 105 9.03 -13.18 -19.14
CA GLY A 105 9.02 -11.83 -18.59
C GLY A 105 8.02 -10.89 -19.25
N GLU A 106 7.79 -11.02 -20.54
CA GLU A 106 6.98 -10.09 -21.33
C GLU A 106 5.58 -10.60 -21.61
N ILE A 107 5.46 -11.90 -21.84
CA ILE A 107 4.22 -12.52 -22.29
C ILE A 107 3.51 -13.17 -21.11
N MET A 108 4.17 -14.10 -20.41
CA MET A 108 3.56 -14.87 -19.34
C MET A 108 3.28 -14.01 -18.11
N TYR A 109 4.32 -13.53 -17.42
CA TYR A 109 4.16 -12.69 -16.24
C TYR A 109 3.94 -11.22 -16.61
N GLY A 110 4.65 -10.73 -17.65
CA GLY A 110 4.53 -9.36 -18.14
C GLY A 110 3.16 -9.00 -18.70
N GLY A 111 2.34 -10.00 -19.09
CA GLY A 111 0.96 -9.78 -19.51
C GLY A 111 0.05 -9.20 -18.43
N HIS A 112 0.39 -9.43 -17.15
CA HIS A 112 -0.35 -8.88 -16.00
C HIS A 112 0.11 -7.47 -15.61
N ILE A 113 1.32 -7.08 -16.03
CA ILE A 113 2.00 -5.89 -15.53
C ILE A 113 1.73 -4.70 -16.45
N ILE A 114 1.14 -3.66 -15.88
CA ILE A 114 0.79 -2.42 -16.58
C ILE A 114 1.77 -1.27 -16.31
N ASP A 115 2.55 -1.34 -15.23
CA ASP A 115 3.55 -0.32 -14.88
C ASP A 115 4.93 -0.67 -15.48
N ASP A 116 5.58 0.29 -16.13
CA ASP A 116 6.85 0.07 -16.83
C ASP A 116 8.01 -0.24 -15.86
N TRP A 117 7.99 0.32 -14.64
CA TRP A 117 9.02 0.04 -13.64
C TRP A 117 8.88 -1.35 -13.06
N ASP A 118 7.65 -1.77 -12.75
CA ASP A 118 7.36 -3.15 -12.36
C ASP A 118 7.71 -4.13 -13.49
N ARG A 119 7.46 -3.76 -14.75
CA ARG A 119 7.80 -4.59 -15.91
C ARG A 119 9.32 -4.77 -16.04
N ARG A 120 10.08 -3.70 -15.79
CA ARG A 120 11.55 -3.76 -15.73
C ARG A 120 12.02 -4.67 -14.60
N LEU A 121 11.42 -4.60 -13.42
CA LEU A 121 11.75 -5.46 -12.29
C LEU A 121 11.52 -6.94 -12.63
N CYS A 122 10.36 -7.28 -13.20
CA CYS A 122 10.01 -8.62 -13.68
C CYS A 122 11.08 -9.19 -14.63
N ARG A 123 11.49 -8.42 -15.65
CA ARG A 123 12.56 -8.83 -16.58
C ARG A 123 13.93 -9.00 -15.91
N THR A 124 14.22 -8.15 -14.92
CA THR A 124 15.51 -8.18 -14.20
C THR A 124 15.66 -9.48 -13.42
N TYR A 125 14.61 -9.95 -12.74
CA TYR A 125 14.62 -11.26 -12.09
C TYR A 125 14.97 -12.40 -13.03
N LEU A 126 14.32 -12.45 -14.20
CA LEU A 126 14.59 -13.51 -15.17
C LEU A 126 15.98 -13.41 -15.77
N THR A 127 16.52 -12.19 -15.89
CA THR A 127 17.92 -11.99 -16.30
C THR A 127 18.89 -12.51 -15.24
N GLU A 128 18.57 -12.34 -13.96
CA GLU A 128 19.38 -12.82 -12.84
C GLU A 128 19.27 -14.34 -12.62
N TYR A 129 18.07 -14.92 -12.74
CA TYR A 129 17.82 -16.33 -12.45
C TYR A 129 18.05 -17.28 -13.63
N LEU A 130 17.84 -16.83 -14.87
CA LEU A 130 17.98 -17.69 -16.05
C LEU A 130 19.28 -17.38 -16.77
N LYS A 131 20.41 -17.86 -16.26
CA LYS A 131 21.73 -17.72 -16.89
C LYS A 131 22.38 -19.10 -17.13
N PRO A 132 23.41 -19.20 -18.00
CA PRO A 132 24.13 -20.46 -18.21
C PRO A 132 24.62 -21.12 -16.92
N GLU A 133 25.06 -20.32 -15.95
CA GLU A 133 25.54 -20.76 -14.62
C GLU A 133 24.48 -21.54 -13.83
N LEU A 134 23.19 -21.38 -14.17
CA LEU A 134 22.09 -22.15 -13.59
C LEU A 134 22.22 -23.64 -13.90
N VAL A 135 22.55 -23.99 -15.14
CA VAL A 135 22.69 -25.38 -15.59
C VAL A 135 24.01 -25.98 -15.10
N GLU A 136 25.03 -25.15 -14.94
CA GLU A 136 26.34 -25.53 -14.39
C GLU A 136 26.28 -25.81 -12.87
N GLY A 137 25.19 -25.41 -12.20
CA GLY A 137 25.00 -25.63 -10.76
C GLY A 137 25.76 -24.64 -9.87
N GLU A 138 26.22 -23.53 -10.44
CA GLU A 138 27.04 -22.52 -9.75
C GLU A 138 26.25 -21.25 -9.40
N LEU A 139 24.99 -21.16 -9.83
CA LEU A 139 24.14 -20.00 -9.59
C LEU A 139 23.52 -20.02 -8.18
N TYR A 140 23.70 -18.93 -7.46
CA TYR A 140 22.95 -18.63 -6.24
C TYR A 140 21.66 -17.89 -6.59
N LEU A 141 20.51 -18.48 -6.24
CA LEU A 141 19.20 -17.85 -6.43
C LEU A 141 18.94 -16.74 -5.40
N ALA A 142 19.53 -16.90 -4.21
CA ALA A 142 19.65 -15.87 -3.19
C ALA A 142 20.95 -16.07 -2.40
N PRO A 143 21.39 -15.08 -1.62
CA PRO A 143 22.51 -15.25 -0.69
C PRO A 143 22.32 -16.51 0.16
N ASP A 144 23.35 -17.34 0.18
CA ASP A 144 23.38 -18.64 0.87
C ASP A 144 22.38 -19.70 0.37
N PHE A 145 21.76 -19.50 -0.81
CA PHE A 145 20.89 -20.48 -1.45
C PHE A 145 21.34 -20.79 -2.88
N LEU A 146 22.13 -21.85 -3.02
CA LEU A 146 22.59 -22.37 -4.30
C LEU A 146 21.45 -23.12 -5.01
N VAL A 147 21.42 -23.08 -6.35
CA VAL A 147 20.52 -23.93 -7.15
C VAL A 147 20.72 -25.41 -6.80
N PRO A 148 19.65 -26.20 -6.60
CA PRO A 148 19.77 -27.61 -6.30
C PRO A 148 20.40 -28.39 -7.48
N PRO A 149 21.14 -29.47 -7.19
CA PRO A 149 21.61 -30.38 -8.23
C PRO A 149 20.43 -31.07 -8.93
N ASN A 150 20.68 -31.66 -10.10
CA ASN A 150 19.68 -32.49 -10.78
C ASN A 150 19.29 -33.67 -9.87
N SER A 151 18.03 -33.72 -9.45
CA SER A 151 17.51 -34.71 -8.51
C SER A 151 16.02 -35.01 -8.78
N ASP A 152 15.49 -35.98 -8.04
CA ASP A 152 14.07 -36.35 -8.09
C ASP A 152 13.18 -35.32 -7.39
N TYR A 153 11.87 -35.41 -7.63
CA TYR A 153 10.83 -34.56 -7.07
C TYR A 153 10.93 -34.47 -5.54
N ASP A 154 10.94 -35.61 -4.85
CA ASP A 154 11.01 -35.65 -3.38
C ASP A 154 12.31 -35.03 -2.86
N ALA A 155 13.40 -35.18 -3.62
CA ALA A 155 14.69 -34.60 -3.27
C ALA A 155 14.69 -33.08 -3.40
N TYR A 156 13.93 -32.49 -4.33
CA TYR A 156 13.76 -31.03 -4.38
C TYR A 156 13.01 -30.48 -3.18
N HIS A 157 11.96 -31.17 -2.72
CA HIS A 157 11.28 -30.79 -1.49
C HIS A 157 12.24 -30.85 -0.29
N GLN A 158 12.99 -31.95 -0.15
CA GLN A 158 13.99 -32.09 0.91
C GLN A 158 15.12 -31.05 0.80
N TYR A 159 15.52 -30.66 -0.41
CA TYR A 159 16.54 -29.64 -0.60
C TYR A 159 16.07 -28.29 -0.06
N ILE A 160 14.82 -27.91 -0.36
CA ILE A 160 14.22 -26.68 0.15
C ILE A 160 14.20 -26.69 1.69
N ASP A 161 13.75 -27.77 2.30
CA ASP A 161 13.65 -27.88 3.76
C ASP A 161 15.02 -27.80 4.47
N ASN A 162 16.08 -28.29 3.83
CA ASN A 162 17.40 -28.37 4.45
C ASN A 162 18.30 -27.15 4.17
N TYR A 163 18.17 -26.54 2.99
CA TYR A 163 19.13 -25.54 2.51
C TYR A 163 18.55 -24.13 2.34
N LEU A 164 17.23 -23.97 2.28
CA LEU A 164 16.64 -22.63 2.19
C LEU A 164 16.84 -21.90 3.53
N PRO A 165 17.48 -20.71 3.55
CA PRO A 165 17.69 -19.99 4.80
C PRO A 165 16.38 -19.42 5.33
N ALA A 166 16.41 -18.96 6.59
CA ALA A 166 15.28 -18.30 7.21
C ALA A 166 14.79 -17.13 6.35
N GLU A 167 13.47 -16.95 6.35
CA GLU A 167 12.82 -15.94 5.53
C GLU A 167 13.34 -14.54 5.84
N SER A 168 13.81 -13.84 4.81
CA SER A 168 14.29 -12.46 4.90
C SER A 168 13.97 -11.72 3.60
N PRO A 169 13.91 -10.37 3.59
CA PRO A 169 13.69 -9.60 2.36
C PRO A 169 14.71 -9.91 1.26
N VAL A 170 15.91 -10.33 1.66
CA VAL A 170 17.02 -10.66 0.76
C VAL A 170 16.68 -11.82 -0.17
N LEU A 171 15.87 -12.80 0.28
CA LEU A 171 15.36 -13.89 -0.56
C LEU A 171 14.46 -13.40 -1.69
N TYR A 172 13.91 -12.19 -1.56
CA TYR A 172 13.12 -11.55 -2.61
C TYR A 172 13.96 -10.55 -3.40
N GLY A 173 15.27 -10.45 -3.20
CA GLY A 173 16.10 -9.39 -3.82
C GLY A 173 15.80 -7.99 -3.28
N LEU A 174 15.35 -7.87 -2.02
CA LEU A 174 15.20 -6.61 -1.31
C LEU A 174 16.33 -6.41 -0.29
N HIS A 175 16.57 -5.15 0.06
CA HIS A 175 17.47 -4.82 1.17
C HIS A 175 16.83 -5.25 2.52
N PRO A 176 17.60 -5.72 3.51
CA PRO A 176 17.08 -6.13 4.83
C PRO A 176 16.17 -5.09 5.51
N ASN A 177 16.42 -3.79 5.30
CA ASN A 177 15.59 -2.71 5.84
C ASN A 177 14.12 -2.74 5.37
N ALA A 178 13.79 -3.44 4.27
CA ALA A 178 12.40 -3.60 3.85
C ALA A 178 11.57 -4.37 4.88
N GLU A 179 12.21 -5.20 5.71
CA GLU A 179 11.55 -5.89 6.82
C GLU A 179 11.02 -4.92 7.87
N ILE A 180 11.76 -3.85 8.15
CA ILE A 180 11.35 -2.84 9.13
C ILE A 180 10.02 -2.21 8.70
N GLY A 181 9.93 -1.78 7.43
CA GLY A 181 8.70 -1.18 6.90
C GLY A 181 7.51 -2.15 6.91
N PHE A 182 7.74 -3.40 6.50
CA PHE A 182 6.73 -4.45 6.55
C PHE A 182 6.21 -4.67 7.99
N LEU A 183 7.12 -4.90 8.95
CA LEU A 183 6.75 -5.14 10.34
C LEU A 183 6.06 -3.94 10.98
N THR A 184 6.51 -2.72 10.70
CA THR A 184 5.86 -1.49 11.16
C THR A 184 4.42 -1.44 10.65
N GLN A 185 4.17 -1.67 9.35
CA GLN A 185 2.83 -1.64 8.79
C GLN A 185 1.93 -2.74 9.37
N THR A 186 2.47 -3.95 9.57
CA THR A 186 1.73 -5.06 10.20
C THR A 186 1.30 -4.71 11.62
N VAL A 187 2.21 -4.12 12.41
CA VAL A 187 1.94 -3.69 13.79
C VAL A 187 0.94 -2.53 13.83
N GLU A 188 1.04 -1.57 12.93
CA GLU A 188 0.06 -0.47 12.81
C GLU A 188 -1.34 -1.00 12.48
N ASN A 189 -1.44 -1.94 11.53
CA ASN A 189 -2.72 -2.57 11.19
C ASN A 189 -3.30 -3.38 12.36
N LEU A 190 -2.43 -4.05 13.13
CA LEU A 190 -2.82 -4.74 14.36
C LEU A 190 -3.40 -3.74 15.38
N PHE A 191 -2.72 -2.62 15.63
CA PHE A 191 -3.19 -1.59 16.55
C PHE A 191 -4.51 -0.95 16.09
N LYS A 192 -4.66 -0.65 14.79
CA LYS A 192 -5.92 -0.15 14.23
C LYS A 192 -7.07 -1.16 14.44
N THR A 193 -6.80 -2.45 14.22
CA THR A 193 -7.79 -3.51 14.45
C THR A 193 -8.16 -3.61 15.93
N LEU A 194 -7.18 -3.56 16.84
CA LEU A 194 -7.44 -3.56 18.28
C LEU A 194 -8.24 -2.34 18.73
N LEU A 195 -7.91 -1.15 18.22
CA LEU A 195 -8.64 0.09 18.51
C LEU A 195 -10.08 0.02 18.01
N GLY A 196 -10.31 -0.54 16.82
CA GLY A 196 -11.67 -0.78 16.30
C GLY A 196 -12.47 -1.83 17.08
N MET A 197 -11.80 -2.73 17.82
CA MET A 197 -12.45 -3.69 18.70
C MET A 197 -12.75 -3.14 20.10
N LEU A 198 -12.11 -2.04 20.51
CA LEU A 198 -12.41 -1.39 21.78
C LEU A 198 -13.83 -0.83 21.69
N THR A 199 -14.75 -1.47 22.42
CA THR A 199 -16.15 -1.05 22.49
C THR A 199 -16.23 0.37 23.02
N ARG A 200 -16.90 1.28 22.28
CA ARG A 200 -17.20 2.66 22.69
C ARG A 200 -17.87 2.76 24.08
N THR A 201 -18.40 1.65 24.60
CA THR A 201 -19.10 1.54 25.89
C THR A 201 -18.21 1.18 27.09
N ALA A 202 -16.96 0.77 26.89
CA ALA A 202 -16.10 0.32 28.00
C ALA A 202 -15.42 1.48 28.76
N SER A 203 -15.29 2.66 28.15
CA SER A 203 -14.68 3.85 28.76
C SER A 203 -15.61 4.64 29.69
N ASP A 204 -16.93 4.39 29.66
CA ASP A 204 -17.91 5.17 30.44
C ASP A 204 -18.11 4.65 31.88
N THR A 205 -17.39 3.60 32.30
CA THR A 205 -17.60 2.99 33.64
C THR A 205 -16.49 3.30 34.66
N THR A 206 -15.45 4.04 34.28
CA THR A 206 -14.40 4.50 35.21
C THR A 206 -14.63 5.94 35.63
N ILE A 207 -15.08 6.14 36.87
CA ILE A 207 -15.23 7.44 37.51
C ILE A 207 -13.90 8.19 37.48
N GLY A 208 -13.80 9.25 36.67
CA GLY A 208 -12.65 10.16 36.63
C GLY A 208 -11.89 10.22 35.29
N GLU A 209 -12.22 9.40 34.30
CA GLU A 209 -11.74 9.62 32.93
C GLU A 209 -12.65 10.58 32.17
N VAL A 210 -12.05 11.56 31.47
CA VAL A 210 -12.75 12.47 30.57
C VAL A 210 -13.48 11.63 29.51
N SER A 211 -14.78 11.89 29.32
CA SER A 211 -15.61 11.15 28.37
C SER A 211 -15.00 11.23 26.96
N THR A 212 -15.22 10.20 26.14
CA THR A 212 -14.73 10.21 24.75
C THR A 212 -15.25 11.40 23.97
N GLU A 213 -16.50 11.81 24.23
CA GLU A 213 -17.12 12.99 23.63
C GLU A 213 -16.42 14.29 24.05
N ASP A 214 -16.05 14.44 25.32
CA ASP A 214 -15.32 15.62 25.79
C ASP A 214 -13.90 15.69 25.19
N LYS A 215 -13.25 14.54 24.98
CA LYS A 215 -11.96 14.48 24.27
C LYS A 215 -12.10 14.91 22.81
N ILE A 216 -13.14 14.44 22.12
CA ILE A 216 -13.43 14.80 20.73
C ILE A 216 -13.75 16.29 20.64
N ARG A 217 -14.57 16.83 21.55
CA ARG A 217 -14.87 18.27 21.60
C ARG A 217 -13.59 19.09 21.76
N GLY A 218 -12.70 18.73 22.69
CA GLY A 218 -11.43 19.42 22.85
C GLY A 218 -10.51 19.35 21.62
N LEU A 219 -10.53 18.24 20.88
CA LEU A 219 -9.81 18.13 19.59
C LEU A 219 -10.44 19.00 18.51
N ILE A 220 -11.76 19.05 18.42
CA ILE A 220 -12.49 19.91 17.47
C ILE A 220 -12.17 21.38 17.75
N GLU A 221 -12.24 21.81 19.02
CA GLU A 221 -11.90 23.17 19.44
C GLU A 221 -10.46 23.52 19.05
N ASP A 222 -9.47 22.65 19.36
CA ASP A 222 -8.06 22.89 19.01
C ASP A 222 -7.83 22.96 17.48
N LEU A 223 -8.53 22.14 16.69
CA LEU A 223 -8.46 22.19 15.23
C LEU A 223 -9.09 23.47 14.69
N LEU A 224 -10.26 23.87 15.19
CA LEU A 224 -10.96 25.09 14.78
C LEU A 224 -10.16 26.34 15.13
N ASP A 225 -9.55 26.41 16.32
CA ASP A 225 -8.74 27.54 16.77
C ASP A 225 -7.47 27.73 15.94
N LYS A 226 -6.90 26.63 15.43
CA LYS A 226 -5.68 26.66 14.60
C LYS A 226 -5.95 26.88 13.12
N LEU A 227 -7.21 26.79 12.66
CA LEU A 227 -7.54 27.01 11.26
C LEU A 227 -7.28 28.47 10.87
N PRO A 228 -6.43 28.73 9.85
CA PRO A 228 -6.11 30.08 9.43
C PRO A 228 -7.30 30.75 8.73
N GLU A 229 -7.23 32.08 8.64
CA GLU A 229 -8.16 32.86 7.82
C GLU A 229 -7.96 32.55 6.33
N GLU A 230 -9.05 32.70 5.57
CA GLU A 230 -9.05 32.46 4.13
C GLU A 230 -8.18 33.49 3.39
N PHE A 231 -7.50 33.03 2.34
CA PHE A 231 -6.79 33.92 1.44
C PHE A 231 -7.78 34.88 0.78
N ASN A 232 -7.54 36.19 0.91
CA ASN A 232 -8.31 37.21 0.20
C ASN A 232 -7.94 37.19 -1.29
N MET A 233 -8.66 36.38 -2.06
CA MET A 233 -8.42 36.21 -3.49
C MET A 233 -8.53 37.53 -4.26
N GLN A 234 -9.44 38.43 -3.87
CA GLN A 234 -9.60 39.73 -4.54
C GLN A 234 -8.32 40.58 -4.42
N GLU A 235 -7.74 40.60 -3.22
CA GLU A 235 -6.48 41.30 -2.97
C GLU A 235 -5.34 40.65 -3.75
N LEU A 236 -5.23 39.31 -3.73
CA LEU A 236 -4.20 38.58 -4.45
C LEU A 236 -4.28 38.80 -5.97
N TYR A 237 -5.48 38.76 -6.55
CA TYR A 237 -5.68 39.06 -7.97
C TYR A 237 -5.32 40.51 -8.33
N SER A 238 -5.51 41.46 -7.41
CA SER A 238 -5.17 42.87 -7.64
C SER A 238 -3.66 43.15 -7.58
N LYS A 239 -2.90 42.34 -6.83
CA LYS A 239 -1.43 42.47 -6.69
C LYS A 239 -0.64 41.94 -7.90
N VAL A 240 -1.27 41.16 -8.76
CA VAL A 240 -0.61 40.52 -9.90
C VAL A 240 -0.65 41.42 -11.13
N GLU A 241 0.50 42.02 -11.47
CA GLU A 241 0.65 42.81 -12.69
C GLU A 241 0.85 41.94 -13.94
N ASP A 242 1.63 40.85 -13.83
CA ASP A 242 1.89 39.91 -14.93
C ASP A 242 1.55 38.45 -14.53
N ARG A 243 0.68 37.81 -15.31
CA ARG A 243 0.20 36.44 -15.04
C ARG A 243 1.11 35.42 -15.68
N THR A 244 2.22 35.14 -15.00
CA THR A 244 3.05 33.99 -15.35
C THR A 244 2.35 32.67 -14.96
N PRO A 245 2.72 31.52 -15.57
CA PRO A 245 2.17 30.22 -15.17
C PRO A 245 2.31 29.91 -13.68
N PHE A 246 3.45 30.29 -13.07
CA PHE A 246 3.70 30.08 -11.64
C PHE A 246 2.76 30.88 -10.74
N VAL A 247 2.48 32.14 -11.12
CA VAL A 247 1.53 32.98 -10.39
C VAL A 247 0.11 32.42 -10.50
N THR A 248 -0.26 31.92 -11.68
CA THR A 248 -1.56 31.27 -11.88
C THR A 248 -1.73 30.03 -11.00
N VAL A 249 -0.70 29.17 -10.92
CA VAL A 249 -0.71 28.00 -10.04
C VAL A 249 -0.80 28.40 -8.56
N ALA A 250 -0.06 29.42 -8.14
CA ALA A 250 -0.13 29.91 -6.75
C ALA A 250 -1.54 30.37 -6.37
N LEU A 251 -2.20 31.10 -7.27
CA LEU A 251 -3.59 31.54 -7.05
C LEU A 251 -4.56 30.37 -7.00
N GLN A 252 -4.42 29.39 -7.90
CA GLN A 252 -5.25 28.17 -7.90
C GLN A 252 -5.05 27.34 -6.62
N GLU A 253 -3.82 27.21 -6.13
CA GLU A 253 -3.56 26.51 -4.86
C GLU A 253 -4.14 27.27 -3.67
N CYS A 254 -4.13 28.61 -3.67
CA CYS A 254 -4.80 29.40 -2.63
C CYS A 254 -6.33 29.17 -2.66
N GLU A 255 -6.94 29.14 -3.84
CA GLU A 255 -8.38 28.83 -3.98
C GLU A 255 -8.70 27.43 -3.49
N ARG A 256 -7.90 26.43 -3.87
CA ARG A 256 -8.07 25.04 -3.45
C ARG A 256 -7.93 24.90 -1.93
N MET A 257 -6.98 25.61 -1.33
CA MET A 257 -6.76 25.60 0.11
C MET A 257 -7.90 26.29 0.87
N ASN A 258 -8.45 27.39 0.35
CA ASN A 258 -9.65 28.02 0.90
C ASN A 258 -10.84 27.04 0.90
N LEU A 259 -11.09 26.33 -0.21
CA LEU A 259 -12.17 25.34 -0.30
C LEU A 259 -12.00 24.17 0.68
N LEU A 260 -10.76 23.81 1.02
CA LEU A 260 -10.46 22.81 2.03
C LEU A 260 -10.69 23.36 3.45
N CYS A 261 -10.20 24.56 3.75
CA CYS A 261 -10.41 25.22 5.05
C CYS A 261 -11.89 25.49 5.34
N GLU A 262 -12.66 25.89 4.31
CA GLU A 262 -14.12 26.08 4.42
C GLU A 262 -14.82 24.77 4.76
N GLU A 263 -14.46 23.68 4.09
CA GLU A 263 -15.03 22.35 4.36
C GLU A 263 -14.68 21.84 5.76
N LEU A 264 -13.41 22.02 6.18
CA LEU A 264 -12.95 21.70 7.53
C LEU A 264 -13.76 22.47 8.57
N ARG A 265 -13.86 23.79 8.41
CA ARG A 265 -14.60 24.66 9.34
C ARG A 265 -16.07 24.29 9.40
N ARG A 266 -16.73 24.11 8.25
CA ARG A 266 -18.15 23.72 8.18
C ARG A 266 -18.39 22.40 8.88
N SER A 267 -17.65 21.35 8.50
CA SER A 267 -17.87 19.99 9.02
C SER A 267 -17.55 19.86 10.51
N LEU A 268 -16.51 20.55 11.01
CA LEU A 268 -16.17 20.57 12.43
C LEU A 268 -17.20 21.34 13.26
N GLN A 269 -17.68 22.50 12.78
CA GLN A 269 -18.73 23.27 13.47
C GLN A 269 -20.08 22.52 13.50
N GLU A 270 -20.43 21.85 12.40
CA GLU A 270 -21.62 21.00 12.35
C GLU A 270 -21.55 19.85 13.37
N LEU A 271 -20.38 19.21 13.50
CA LEU A 271 -20.17 18.16 14.51
C LEU A 271 -20.19 18.72 15.94
N GLU A 272 -19.56 19.88 16.18
CA GLU A 272 -19.59 20.56 17.48
C GLU A 272 -21.02 20.90 17.92
N LEU A 273 -21.85 21.40 16.99
CA LEU A 273 -23.27 21.68 17.23
C LEU A 273 -24.07 20.40 17.50
N GLY A 274 -23.80 19.32 16.78
CA GLY A 274 -24.43 18.01 17.03
C GLY A 274 -24.10 17.46 18.42
N LEU A 275 -22.82 17.52 18.82
CA LEU A 275 -22.34 17.04 20.13
C LEU A 275 -22.80 17.90 21.30
N THR A 276 -22.97 19.22 21.11
CA THR A 276 -23.50 20.11 22.15
C THR A 276 -25.01 19.92 22.36
N TYR A 277 -25.75 19.67 21.29
CA TYR A 277 -27.19 19.42 21.37
C TYR A 277 -27.54 18.10 22.10
N ASP A 278 -26.80 17.02 21.82
CA ASP A 278 -27.05 15.73 22.50
C ASP A 278 -26.75 15.78 24.01
N ALA A 279 -25.77 16.59 24.44
CA ALA A 279 -25.48 16.82 25.85
C ALA A 279 -26.58 17.64 26.57
N ASP A 280 -27.17 18.63 25.89
CA ASP A 280 -28.20 19.53 26.47
C ASP A 280 -29.63 18.98 26.43
N LYS A 281 -29.86 17.85 25.74
CA LYS A 281 -31.15 17.14 25.65
C LYS A 281 -31.79 16.83 27.01
N TYR A 282 -31.00 16.80 28.09
CA TYR A 282 -31.48 16.47 29.44
C TYR A 282 -31.96 17.66 30.27
N TYR A 283 -31.62 18.92 29.94
CA TYR A 283 -31.88 20.07 30.82
C TYR A 283 -32.82 21.16 30.29
N ASN A 284 -33.00 21.35 28.97
CA ASN A 284 -33.82 22.46 28.47
C ASN A 284 -34.77 22.08 27.32
N GLN A 285 -36.04 21.86 27.64
CA GLN A 285 -37.14 21.61 26.70
C GLN A 285 -37.55 22.86 25.85
N LEU A 286 -36.77 23.95 25.88
CA LEU A 286 -37.16 25.26 25.36
C LEU A 286 -36.40 25.75 24.10
N ASP A 287 -35.38 25.03 23.62
CA ASP A 287 -34.55 25.48 22.48
C ASP A 287 -34.94 24.85 21.12
N GLN A 288 -36.24 24.56 20.91
CA GLN A 288 -36.80 24.08 19.62
C GLN A 288 -36.70 25.08 18.43
N LEU A 289 -36.00 26.20 18.61
CA LEU A 289 -35.91 27.29 17.62
C LEU A 289 -34.49 27.53 17.07
N LYS A 290 -33.46 26.88 17.62
CA LYS A 290 -32.15 26.77 16.98
C LYS A 290 -32.14 25.41 16.29
N GLY A 291 -32.08 25.41 14.96
CA GLY A 291 -32.43 24.25 14.11
C GLY A 291 -31.93 22.91 14.64
N GLU A 292 -32.83 21.93 14.68
CA GLU A 292 -32.55 20.55 15.09
C GLU A 292 -31.49 19.92 14.16
N LEU A 293 -30.22 19.99 14.56
CA LEU A 293 -29.14 19.24 13.92
C LEU A 293 -28.92 17.97 14.73
N SER A 294 -29.74 16.96 14.46
CA SER A 294 -29.48 15.60 14.92
C SER A 294 -28.21 15.06 14.25
N ILE A 295 -27.34 14.40 15.02
CA ILE A 295 -26.17 13.69 14.48
C ILE A 295 -26.61 12.82 13.30
N ASN A 296 -25.99 13.06 12.15
CA ASN A 296 -26.23 12.31 10.91
C ASN A 296 -25.08 11.32 10.66
N ALA A 297 -25.23 10.42 9.69
CA ALA A 297 -24.23 9.40 9.40
C ALA A 297 -22.85 9.99 9.01
N GLU A 298 -22.82 11.17 8.38
CA GLU A 298 -21.57 11.84 7.99
C GLU A 298 -20.82 12.40 9.21
N MET A 299 -21.55 12.88 10.21
CA MET A 299 -21.01 13.32 11.50
C MET A 299 -20.47 12.16 12.32
N GLU A 300 -21.17 11.03 12.37
CA GLU A 300 -20.66 9.81 13.03
C GLU A 300 -19.39 9.30 12.34
N GLU A 301 -19.32 9.34 11.01
CA GLU A 301 -18.11 8.98 10.27
C GLU A 301 -16.95 9.93 10.60
N LEU A 302 -17.21 11.25 10.60
CA LEU A 302 -16.22 12.26 10.98
C LEU A 302 -15.71 12.06 12.42
N GLU A 303 -16.62 11.82 13.36
CA GLU A 303 -16.29 11.54 14.76
C GLU A 303 -15.37 10.30 14.88
N ASN A 304 -15.71 9.21 14.19
CA ASN A 304 -14.90 8.00 14.17
C ASN A 304 -13.52 8.23 13.52
N CYS A 305 -13.45 9.02 12.45
CA CYS A 305 -12.18 9.40 11.81
C CYS A 305 -11.28 10.20 12.76
N ILE A 306 -11.83 11.18 13.48
CA ILE A 306 -11.09 11.97 14.48
C ILE A 306 -10.55 11.07 15.60
N LEU A 307 -11.37 10.15 16.09
CA LEU A 307 -10.98 9.21 17.14
C LEU A 307 -9.85 8.25 16.69
N MET A 308 -9.89 7.83 15.42
CA MET A 308 -8.93 6.88 14.85
C MET A 308 -7.67 7.54 14.27
N ASP A 309 -7.51 8.87 14.41
CA ASP A 309 -6.43 9.67 13.79
C ASP A 309 -6.38 9.50 12.26
N ILE A 310 -7.55 9.38 11.61
CA ILE A 310 -7.69 9.22 10.16
C ILE A 310 -8.25 10.50 9.56
N VAL A 311 -7.72 10.91 8.40
CA VAL A 311 -8.28 12.03 7.62
C VAL A 311 -9.57 11.57 6.91
N PRO A 312 -10.73 12.21 7.18
CA PRO A 312 -12.00 11.90 6.53
C PRO A 312 -11.94 11.98 5.00
N ILE A 313 -12.70 11.11 4.32
CA ILE A 313 -12.76 11.05 2.85
C ILE A 313 -13.26 12.38 2.26
N SER A 314 -14.17 13.08 2.94
CA SER A 314 -14.69 14.40 2.53
C SER A 314 -13.57 15.43 2.41
N TRP A 315 -12.60 15.41 3.31
CA TRP A 315 -11.43 16.29 3.30
C TRP A 315 -10.41 15.83 2.27
N THR A 316 -10.13 14.53 2.18
CA THR A 316 -9.17 13.95 1.23
C THR A 316 -9.54 14.24 -0.24
N LYS A 317 -10.84 14.30 -0.57
CA LYS A 317 -11.32 14.67 -1.92
C LYS A 317 -10.92 16.09 -2.36
N ARG A 318 -10.65 16.99 -1.40
CA ARG A 318 -10.27 18.40 -1.65
C ARG A 318 -8.79 18.65 -1.35
N ALA A 319 -8.21 17.80 -0.50
CA ALA A 319 -6.82 17.86 -0.11
C ALA A 319 -5.88 17.25 -1.15
N TYR A 320 -4.59 17.36 -0.87
CA TYR A 320 -3.52 16.68 -1.61
C TYR A 320 -3.38 15.23 -1.10
N PRO A 321 -2.88 14.29 -1.93
CA PRO A 321 -2.64 12.91 -1.50
C PRO A 321 -1.67 12.83 -0.31
N SER A 322 -2.03 12.09 0.73
CA SER A 322 -1.25 11.92 1.95
C SER A 322 -1.63 10.63 2.68
N GLU A 323 -0.63 9.96 3.24
CA GLU A 323 -0.79 8.79 4.13
C GLU A 323 -0.61 9.15 5.62
N LEU A 324 -0.40 10.45 5.93
CA LEU A 324 -0.26 10.93 7.31
C LEU A 324 -1.57 10.77 8.10
N GLY A 325 -1.45 10.43 9.39
CA GLY A 325 -2.54 10.52 10.35
C GLY A 325 -3.02 11.96 10.54
N LEU A 326 -4.25 12.14 11.03
CA LEU A 326 -4.96 13.41 11.10
C LEU A 326 -4.11 14.54 11.69
N ASN A 327 -3.46 14.31 12.84
CA ASN A 327 -2.65 15.34 13.49
C ASN A 327 -1.44 15.78 12.65
N SER A 328 -0.73 14.81 12.06
CA SER A 328 0.44 15.08 11.22
C SER A 328 0.04 15.72 9.88
N TRP A 329 -1.10 15.29 9.32
CA TRP A 329 -1.68 15.85 8.11
C TRP A 329 -2.10 17.31 8.32
N PHE A 330 -2.77 17.62 9.43
CA PHE A 330 -3.20 18.97 9.75
C PHE A 330 -1.99 19.91 9.94
N ALA A 331 -0.95 19.45 10.62
CA ALA A 331 0.29 20.23 10.75
C ALA A 331 0.99 20.47 9.39
N ASP A 332 1.02 19.48 8.49
CA ASP A 332 1.55 19.67 7.14
C ASP A 332 0.70 20.65 6.31
N MET A 333 -0.62 20.61 6.47
CA MET A 333 -1.55 21.53 5.82
C MET A 333 -1.31 22.99 6.27
N LEU A 334 -1.13 23.22 7.58
CA LEU A 334 -0.78 24.55 8.10
C LEU A 334 0.57 25.06 7.57
N ASN A 335 1.57 24.18 7.46
CA ASN A 335 2.85 24.53 6.87
C ASN A 335 2.70 24.93 5.40
N ARG A 336 1.89 24.20 4.63
CA ARG A 336 1.59 24.54 3.22
C ARG A 336 0.89 25.88 3.09
N ILE A 337 -0.08 26.19 3.95
CA ILE A 337 -0.72 27.51 3.97
C ILE A 337 0.30 28.61 4.24
N THR A 338 1.20 28.39 5.20
CA THR A 338 2.26 29.35 5.52
C THR A 338 3.22 29.54 4.34
N GLU A 339 3.59 28.45 3.66
CA GLU A 339 4.41 28.49 2.44
C GLU A 339 3.70 29.24 1.29
N LEU A 340 2.40 29.00 1.08
CA LEU A 340 1.59 29.70 0.09
C LEU A 340 1.44 31.20 0.42
N SER A 341 1.27 31.55 1.69
CA SER A 341 1.24 32.95 2.14
C SER A 341 2.57 33.66 1.87
N ASN A 342 3.69 33.00 2.18
CA ASN A 342 5.02 33.53 1.85
C ASN A 342 5.21 33.67 0.33
N TRP A 343 4.72 32.72 -0.47
CA TRP A 343 4.85 32.78 -1.92
C TRP A 343 4.01 33.91 -2.53
N THR A 344 2.78 34.11 -2.05
CA THR A 344 1.87 35.16 -2.54
C THR A 344 2.24 36.56 -2.04
N SER A 345 3.13 36.69 -1.06
CA SER A 345 3.61 38.00 -0.58
C SER A 345 4.50 38.73 -1.60
N ASP A 346 5.47 38.02 -2.20
CA ASP A 346 6.46 38.59 -3.13
C ASP A 346 6.33 38.07 -4.57
N PHE A 347 5.50 37.04 -4.81
CA PHE A 347 5.41 36.26 -6.07
C PHE A 347 6.76 35.79 -6.65
N ASN A 348 7.84 35.87 -5.87
CA ASN A 348 9.17 35.45 -6.25
C ASN A 348 9.36 33.96 -5.92
N VAL A 349 9.40 33.13 -6.96
CA VAL A 349 9.68 31.70 -6.83
C VAL A 349 11.14 31.51 -6.44
N LYS A 350 11.41 31.30 -5.14
CA LYS A 350 12.65 30.60 -4.74
C LYS A 350 12.40 29.10 -4.91
N LEU A 351 13.32 28.41 -5.58
CA LEU A 351 13.34 27.00 -6.05
C LEU A 351 12.86 25.87 -5.09
N TYR A 352 12.33 26.16 -3.90
CA TYR A 352 12.02 25.18 -2.85
C TYR A 352 10.62 24.53 -2.95
N LEU A 353 9.71 25.05 -3.78
CA LEU A 353 8.29 24.66 -3.77
C LEU A 353 7.93 23.42 -4.61
N SER A 354 8.88 22.80 -5.32
CA SER A 354 8.53 21.80 -6.36
C SER A 354 8.04 20.45 -5.84
N TYR A 355 8.33 20.06 -4.59
CA TYR A 355 8.00 18.72 -4.09
C TYR A 355 6.73 18.64 -3.24
N LYS A 356 6.33 19.74 -2.58
CA LYS A 356 5.13 19.72 -1.71
C LYS A 356 3.91 20.30 -2.41
N VAL A 357 4.00 21.45 -3.06
CA VAL A 357 2.82 22.21 -3.49
C VAL A 357 2.29 21.81 -4.87
N MET A 358 3.11 21.20 -5.74
CA MET A 358 2.75 20.95 -7.15
C MET A 358 2.38 19.49 -7.50
N SER A 359 2.28 18.59 -6.52
CA SER A 359 1.77 17.23 -6.77
C SER A 359 0.24 17.23 -6.75
N CYS A 360 -0.36 17.66 -7.85
CA CYS A 360 -1.76 17.40 -8.18
C CYS A 360 -1.89 16.10 -8.98
#